data_AF-A0A1B0AKM1-F1
#
_entry.id   AF-A0A1B0AKM1-F1
#
_cell.length_a   1.000
_cell.length_b   1.000
_cell.length_c   1.000
_cell.angle_alpha   90.00
_cell.angle_beta   90.00
_cell.angle_gamma   90.00
#
_symmetry.space_group_name_H-M   'P 1'
#
loop_
_entity.id
_entity.type
_entity.pdbx_description
1 polymer ?
#
loop_
_entity_poly.entity_id
_entity_poly.type
_entity_poly.pdbx_seq_one_letter_code
_entity_poly.pdbx_strand_id
1 'polypeptide(L)'
;MWTKCLSPLPSQTLAQFCTSISKMLTPKSGPELIALAANSLARNCRRIEYRIYPYLCQSVLNFIKDRIDLKADKESYVSFKEVPTRHKVRDLITSEIDTLICIFRQVVRTHPELVLGAFMCLDCQRGIRNIEQQFKFTNPSICRNPV
;
A
#
# COMPACT_ATOMS: atom_id res chain seq x y z
N MET A 1 12.29 15.62 -4.11
CA MET A 1 13.20 14.49 -4.44
C MET A 1 12.49 13.27 -5.04
N TRP A 2 11.14 13.18 -5.02
CA TRP A 2 10.36 12.03 -5.52
C TRP A 2 9.90 12.12 -6.99
N THR A 3 10.22 13.20 -7.69
CA THR A 3 9.75 13.48 -9.06
C THR A 3 10.50 12.70 -10.15
N LYS A 4 11.52 11.91 -9.83
CA LYS A 4 12.38 11.23 -10.82
C LYS A 4 12.05 9.76 -11.10
N CYS A 5 11.09 9.14 -10.40
CA CYS A 5 10.76 7.72 -10.59
C CYS A 5 9.56 7.44 -11.52
N LEU A 6 8.96 8.48 -12.12
CA LEU A 6 7.76 8.34 -12.96
C LEU A 6 8.09 8.74 -14.40
N SER A 7 8.38 7.74 -15.24
CA SER A 7 8.33 7.86 -16.70
C SER A 7 6.94 7.43 -17.23
N PRO A 8 6.63 7.78 -18.48
CA PRO A 8 5.67 8.81 -18.84
C PRO A 8 4.22 8.34 -18.70
N LEU A 9 3.56 8.68 -17.59
CA LEU A 9 2.10 8.80 -17.57
C LEU A 9 1.72 10.21 -18.07
N PRO A 10 0.54 10.40 -18.70
CA PRO A 10 0.12 11.69 -19.23
C PRO A 10 0.23 12.77 -18.15
N SER A 11 0.90 13.87 -18.51
CA SER A 11 1.42 14.91 -17.62
C SER A 11 0.41 15.50 -16.63
N GLN A 12 -0.88 15.46 -16.96
CA GLN A 12 -1.94 16.02 -16.13
C GLN A 12 -2.33 15.12 -14.94
N THR A 13 -2.35 13.79 -15.13
CA THR A 13 -2.77 12.85 -14.07
C THR A 13 -1.69 12.71 -13.00
N LEU A 14 -0.42 12.71 -13.41
CA LEU A 14 0.73 12.75 -12.48
C LEU A 14 0.79 14.06 -11.68
N ALA A 15 0.50 15.20 -12.29
CA ALA A 15 0.49 16.48 -11.60
C ALA A 15 -0.61 16.56 -10.53
N GLN A 16 -1.81 16.08 -10.85
CA GLN A 16 -2.92 16.00 -9.88
C GLN A 16 -2.64 15.01 -8.75
N PHE A 17 -2.01 13.88 -9.08
CA PHE A 17 -1.60 12.86 -8.12
C PHE A 17 -0.49 13.36 -7.18
N CYS A 18 0.59 13.95 -7.72
CA CYS A 18 1.66 14.58 -6.96
C CYS A 18 1.16 15.73 -6.08
N THR A 19 0.20 16.52 -6.56
CA THR A 19 -0.41 17.62 -5.78
C THR A 19 -1.27 17.09 -4.64
N SER A 20 -2.03 16.01 -4.88
CA SER A 20 -2.87 15.38 -3.84
C SER A 20 -2.02 14.67 -2.77
N ILE A 21 -0.95 13.98 -3.18
CA ILE A 21 0.02 13.38 -2.26
C ILE A 21 0.82 14.46 -1.53
N SER A 22 1.25 15.53 -2.21
CA SER A 22 1.96 16.65 -1.56
C SER A 22 1.08 17.33 -0.52
N LYS A 23 -0.24 17.40 -0.72
CA LYS A 23 -1.20 17.91 0.29
C LYS A 23 -1.31 16.95 1.48
N MET A 24 -1.34 15.63 1.25
CA MET A 24 -1.31 14.60 2.31
C MET A 24 -0.03 14.63 3.14
N LEU A 25 1.11 14.97 2.53
CA LEU A 25 2.43 15.01 3.18
C LEU A 25 2.73 16.31 3.95
N THR A 26 1.79 17.27 4.00
CA THR A 26 2.02 18.49 4.79
C THR A 26 1.71 18.25 6.28
N PRO A 27 2.63 18.61 7.20
CA PRO A 27 2.52 18.33 8.64
C PRO A 27 1.35 19.06 9.35
N LYS A 28 0.63 19.94 8.65
CA LYS A 28 -0.48 20.75 9.21
C LYS A 28 -1.88 20.25 8.85
N SER A 29 -2.02 19.16 8.12
CA SER A 29 -3.33 18.72 7.62
C SER A 29 -4.09 17.87 8.66
N GLY A 30 -5.27 18.27 9.14
CA GLY A 30 -6.10 17.47 10.06
C GLY A 30 -6.46 16.07 9.51
N PRO A 31 -6.97 15.13 10.34
CA PRO A 31 -7.44 13.82 9.85
C PRO A 31 -8.50 13.96 8.74
N GLU A 32 -9.31 15.02 8.81
CA GLU A 32 -10.28 15.38 7.76
C GLU A 32 -9.60 15.69 6.42
N LEU A 33 -8.48 16.41 6.41
CA LEU A 33 -7.79 16.77 5.17
C LEU A 33 -7.14 15.55 4.49
N ILE A 34 -6.69 14.56 5.27
CA ILE A 34 -6.16 13.29 4.75
C ILE A 34 -7.31 12.45 4.18
N ALA A 35 -8.44 12.36 4.88
CA ALA A 35 -9.63 11.67 4.39
C ALA A 35 -10.17 12.31 3.10
N LEU A 36 -10.23 13.64 3.06
CA LEU A 36 -10.64 14.42 1.88
C LEU A 36 -9.66 14.24 0.71
N ALA A 37 -8.35 14.21 0.97
CA ALA A 37 -7.34 13.96 -0.05
C ALA A 37 -7.40 12.52 -0.58
N ALA A 38 -7.60 11.53 0.30
CA ALA A 38 -7.77 10.13 -0.08
C ALA A 38 -9.03 9.93 -0.94
N ASN A 39 -10.14 10.59 -0.59
CA ASN A 39 -11.39 10.56 -1.36
C ASN A 39 -11.27 11.30 -2.69
N SER A 40 -10.48 12.38 -2.75
CA SER A 40 -10.16 13.06 -4.01
C SER A 40 -9.30 12.17 -4.92
N LEU A 41 -8.30 11.49 -4.36
CA LEU A 41 -7.48 10.51 -5.07
C LEU A 41 -8.33 9.35 -5.59
N ALA A 42 -9.21 8.77 -4.78
CA ALA A 42 -10.10 7.69 -5.18
C ALA A 42 -11.05 8.07 -6.33
N ARG A 43 -11.51 9.33 -6.36
CA ARG A 43 -12.39 9.83 -7.43
C ARG A 43 -11.64 10.18 -8.72
N ASN A 44 -10.45 10.75 -8.61
CA ASN A 44 -9.74 11.34 -9.74
C ASN A 44 -8.67 10.41 -10.33
N CYS A 45 -8.13 9.47 -9.55
CA CYS A 45 -7.06 8.57 -9.97
C CYS A 45 -7.61 7.16 -10.17
N ARG A 46 -7.96 6.83 -11.41
CA ARG A 46 -8.43 5.50 -11.82
C ARG A 46 -7.32 4.46 -11.79
N ARG A 47 -6.09 4.84 -12.17
CA ARG A 47 -4.90 3.99 -12.13
C ARG A 47 -4.08 4.34 -10.91
N ILE A 48 -4.27 3.58 -9.84
CA ILE A 48 -3.37 3.60 -8.70
C ILE A 48 -2.39 2.47 -8.95
N GLU A 49 -1.16 2.83 -9.34
CA GLU A 49 -0.10 1.84 -9.47
C GLU A 49 0.14 1.19 -8.10
N TYR A 50 0.15 -0.14 -8.05
CA TYR A 50 0.47 -0.91 -6.84
C TYR A 50 1.78 -0.44 -6.17
N ARG A 51 2.72 0.08 -6.98
CA ARG A 51 4.00 0.66 -6.53
C ARG A 51 3.85 1.85 -5.59
N ILE A 52 2.72 2.58 -5.66
CA ILE A 52 2.54 3.81 -4.88
C ILE A 52 1.89 3.55 -3.53
N TYR A 53 1.13 2.46 -3.41
CA TYR A 53 0.47 2.04 -2.18
C TYR A 53 1.37 1.99 -0.93
N PRO A 54 2.60 1.43 -0.96
CA PRO A 54 3.47 1.43 0.23
C PRO A 54 3.85 2.83 0.70
N TYR A 55 4.03 3.78 -0.22
CA TYR A 55 4.35 5.17 0.13
C TYR A 55 3.15 5.89 0.75
N LEU A 56 1.93 5.58 0.32
CA LEU A 56 0.72 6.11 0.95
C LEU A 56 0.60 5.63 2.41
N CYS A 57 0.80 4.34 2.67
CA CYS A 57 0.80 3.80 4.02
C CYS A 57 1.88 4.45 4.90
N GLN A 58 3.10 4.58 4.38
CA GLN A 58 4.19 5.24 5.09
C GLN A 58 3.88 6.72 5.42
N SER A 59 3.25 7.45 4.49
CA SER A 59 2.88 8.85 4.71
C SER A 59 1.88 9.01 5.86
N VAL A 60 0.88 8.12 5.91
CA VAL A 60 -0.11 8.09 7.00
C VAL A 60 0.55 7.70 8.32
N LEU A 61 1.48 6.75 8.30
CA LEU A 61 2.22 6.34 9.49
C LEU A 61 3.05 7.50 10.07
N ASN A 62 3.78 8.23 9.23
CA ASN A 62 4.54 9.41 9.64
C ASN A 62 3.61 10.47 10.24
N PHE A 63 2.47 10.71 9.61
CA PHE A 63 1.47 11.65 10.11
C PHE A 63 0.94 11.28 11.50
N ILE A 64 0.68 9.98 11.74
CA ILE A 64 0.22 9.51 13.05
C ILE A 64 1.33 9.68 14.09
N LYS A 65 2.59 9.35 13.74
CA LYS A 65 3.76 9.50 14.62
C LYS A 65 3.96 10.95 15.07
N ASP A 66 3.70 11.93 14.21
CA ASP A 66 3.82 13.35 14.54
C ASP A 66 2.77 13.84 15.57
N ARG A 67 1.64 13.12 15.70
CA ARG A 67 0.50 13.52 16.57
C ARG A 67 0.35 12.68 17.81
N ILE A 68 0.72 11.42 17.70
CA ILE A 68 0.64 10.43 18.77
C ILE A 68 2.08 9.94 18.89
N ASP A 69 2.72 10.14 20.04
CA ASP A 69 4.10 9.70 20.33
C ASP A 69 4.20 8.15 20.31
N LEU A 70 4.07 7.58 19.11
CA LEU A 70 4.04 6.15 18.86
C LEU A 70 5.49 5.65 18.80
N LYS A 71 5.92 5.02 19.91
CA LYS A 71 7.24 4.41 20.05
C LYS A 71 7.41 3.06 19.34
N ALA A 72 6.32 2.44 18.88
CA ALA A 72 6.34 1.09 18.28
C ALA A 72 6.23 1.15 16.75
N ASP A 73 6.94 0.24 16.07
CA ASP A 73 6.72 -0.08 14.66
C ASP A 73 5.37 -0.80 14.51
N LYS A 74 4.31 0.01 14.36
CA LYS A 74 2.98 -0.46 13.97
C LYS A 74 2.81 -0.27 12.48
N GLU A 75 2.17 -1.21 11.80
CA GLU A 75 1.80 -1.05 10.40
C GLU A 75 0.49 -0.26 10.29
N SER A 76 0.40 0.60 9.27
CA SER A 76 -0.82 1.32 8.92
C SER A 76 -1.23 0.95 7.51
N TYR A 77 -2.55 0.93 7.28
CA TYR A 77 -3.13 0.59 5.99
C TYR A 77 -4.09 1.68 5.54
N VAL A 78 -4.10 1.96 4.24
CA VAL A 78 -5.02 2.93 3.63
C VAL A 78 -6.20 2.18 3.03
N SER A 79 -7.41 2.62 3.38
CA SER A 79 -8.67 2.16 2.79
C SER A 79 -9.29 3.27 1.97
N PHE A 80 -9.57 2.99 0.70
CA PHE A 80 -10.36 3.89 -0.14
C PHE A 80 -11.85 3.63 0.05
N LYS A 81 -12.65 4.69 0.13
CA LYS A 81 -14.11 4.63 0.14
C LYS A 81 -14.65 5.42 -1.05
N GLU A 82 -15.89 5.14 -1.44
CA GLU A 82 -16.61 5.90 -2.47
C GLU A 82 -15.94 5.89 -3.86
N VAL A 83 -15.33 4.77 -4.24
CA VAL A 83 -14.81 4.58 -5.60
C VAL A 83 -16.01 4.50 -6.57
N PRO A 84 -16.09 5.40 -7.58
CA PRO A 84 -17.28 5.50 -8.44
C PRO A 84 -17.43 4.30 -9.38
N THR A 85 -16.34 3.64 -9.75
CA THR A 85 -16.32 2.58 -10.76
C THR A 85 -16.69 1.23 -10.15
N ARG A 86 -17.89 0.74 -10.45
CA ARG A 86 -18.40 -0.55 -9.97
C ARG A 86 -18.30 -1.61 -11.05
N HIS A 87 -17.59 -2.70 -10.76
CA HIS A 87 -17.43 -3.84 -11.68
C HIS A 87 -18.03 -5.12 -11.10
N LYS A 88 -18.61 -5.97 -11.95
CA LYS A 88 -18.90 -7.36 -11.57
C LYS A 88 -17.62 -8.17 -11.77
N VAL A 89 -17.41 -9.23 -10.98
CA VAL A 89 -16.19 -10.08 -11.15
C VAL A 89 -16.02 -10.64 -12.56
N ARG A 90 -17.11 -10.88 -13.29
CA ARG A 90 -17.05 -11.35 -14.69
C ARG A 90 -16.56 -10.27 -15.67
N ASP A 91 -16.59 -9.00 -15.25
CA ASP A 91 -16.16 -7.85 -16.05
C ASP A 91 -14.67 -7.51 -15.78
N LEU A 92 -13.99 -8.30 -14.94
CA LEU A 92 -12.57 -8.11 -14.66
C LEU A 92 -11.73 -8.72 -15.77
N ILE A 93 -10.97 -7.86 -16.45
CA ILE A 93 -10.03 -8.22 -17.51
C ILE A 93 -8.65 -7.68 -17.17
N THR A 94 -7.63 -8.15 -17.89
CA THR A 94 -6.21 -7.79 -17.63
C THR A 94 -5.93 -6.29 -17.76
N SER A 95 -6.76 -5.52 -18.48
CA SER A 95 -6.63 -4.06 -18.55
C SER A 95 -6.99 -3.34 -17.25
N GLU A 96 -7.70 -3.99 -16.34
CA GLU A 96 -8.06 -3.44 -15.02
C GLU A 96 -7.00 -3.72 -13.96
N ILE A 97 -5.89 -4.39 -14.30
CA ILE A 97 -4.73 -4.52 -13.40
C ILE A 97 -4.21 -3.11 -13.08
N ASP A 98 -3.83 -2.87 -11.82
CA ASP A 98 -3.39 -1.56 -11.31
C ASP A 98 -4.45 -0.44 -11.41
N THR A 99 -5.73 -0.80 -11.40
CA THR A 99 -6.84 0.16 -11.30
C THR A 99 -7.58 0.06 -9.98
N LEU A 100 -8.11 1.20 -9.52
CA LEU A 100 -8.98 1.23 -8.35
C LEU A 100 -10.42 0.97 -8.78
N ILE A 101 -10.95 -0.19 -8.41
CA ILE A 101 -12.32 -0.62 -8.72
C ILE A 101 -13.07 -1.03 -7.46
N CYS A 102 -14.40 -0.93 -7.50
CA CYS A 102 -15.29 -1.40 -6.44
C CYS A 102 -16.04 -2.66 -6.88
N ILE A 103 -16.02 -3.70 -6.06
CA ILE A 103 -16.71 -4.98 -6.30
C ILE A 103 -17.60 -5.30 -5.10
N PHE A 104 -18.84 -5.70 -5.35
CA PHE A 104 -19.78 -6.16 -4.31
C PHE A 104 -20.05 -7.66 -4.47
N ARG A 105 -19.77 -8.45 -3.42
CA ARG A 105 -20.06 -9.89 -3.38
C ARG A 105 -20.31 -10.39 -1.96
N GLN A 106 -21.00 -11.53 -1.88
CA GLN A 106 -21.12 -12.31 -0.67
C GLN A 106 -19.84 -13.11 -0.43
N VAL A 107 -19.35 -13.10 0.82
CA VAL A 107 -18.19 -13.90 1.24
C VAL A 107 -18.67 -15.27 1.71
N VAL A 108 -18.12 -16.34 1.14
CA VAL A 108 -18.48 -17.73 1.48
C VAL A 108 -17.42 -18.39 2.35
N ARG A 109 -16.14 -18.01 2.19
CA ARG A 109 -15.01 -18.53 2.98
C ARG A 109 -13.96 -17.45 3.19
N THR A 110 -13.26 -17.52 4.32
CA THR A 110 -12.11 -16.66 4.67
C THR A 110 -10.88 -17.54 4.91
N HIS A 111 -9.74 -17.18 4.33
CA HIS A 111 -8.47 -17.84 4.57
C HIS A 111 -7.46 -16.80 5.08
N PRO A 112 -6.65 -17.12 6.11
CA PRO A 112 -5.60 -16.22 6.57
C PRO A 112 -4.45 -16.17 5.56
N GLU A 113 -3.83 -14.99 5.42
CA GLU A 113 -2.65 -14.77 4.59
C GLU A 113 -1.41 -14.56 5.48
N LEU A 114 -0.32 -15.27 5.18
CA LEU A 114 0.98 -15.03 5.79
C LEU A 114 1.75 -14.06 4.88
N VAL A 115 1.97 -12.83 5.34
CA VAL A 115 2.69 -11.79 4.58
C VAL A 115 4.18 -11.77 4.94
N LEU A 116 4.50 -11.98 6.21
CA LEU A 116 5.87 -12.01 6.72
C LEU A 116 6.11 -13.29 7.50
N GLY A 117 7.14 -14.03 7.09
CA GLY A 117 7.62 -15.22 7.77
C GLY A 117 8.80 -14.93 8.69
N ALA A 118 8.84 -15.62 9.82
CA ALA A 118 10.01 -15.75 10.68
C ALA A 118 10.44 -17.22 10.72
N PHE A 119 11.71 -17.47 10.41
CA PHE A 119 12.27 -18.80 10.24
C PHE A 119 13.45 -19.01 11.19
N MET A 120 13.69 -20.26 11.57
CA MET A 120 14.88 -20.63 12.33
C MET A 120 15.87 -21.33 11.40
N CYS A 121 17.10 -20.82 11.31
CA CYS A 121 18.14 -21.51 10.57
C CYS A 121 18.58 -22.76 11.35
N LEU A 122 18.59 -23.92 10.70
CA LEU A 122 18.91 -25.19 11.36
C LEU A 122 20.41 -25.31 11.69
N ASP A 123 21.27 -24.67 10.90
CA ASP A 123 22.73 -24.76 11.08
C ASP A 123 23.22 -23.83 12.18
N CYS A 124 22.78 -22.56 12.18
CA CYS A 124 23.26 -21.54 13.14
C CYS A 124 22.26 -21.24 14.28
N GLN A 125 21.09 -21.89 14.29
CA GLN A 125 20.02 -21.74 15.30
C GLN A 125 19.53 -20.29 15.50
N ARG A 126 19.81 -19.40 14.53
CA ARG A 126 19.42 -18.00 14.59
C ARG A 126 18.09 -17.77 13.87
N GLY A 127 17.26 -16.90 14.46
CA GLY A 127 16.00 -16.45 13.86
C GLY A 127 16.22 -15.48 12.70
N ILE A 128 15.78 -15.88 11.51
CA ILE A 128 15.69 -15.05 10.30
C ILE A 128 14.29 -14.45 10.25
N ARG A 129 14.18 -13.14 10.45
CA ARG A 129 12.90 -12.41 10.47
C ARG A 129 12.69 -11.59 9.21
N ASN A 130 11.45 -11.16 8.98
CA ASN A 130 11.04 -10.25 7.89
C ASN A 130 11.30 -10.86 6.50
N ILE A 131 10.96 -12.15 6.32
CA ILE A 131 10.99 -12.79 5.00
C ILE A 131 9.61 -12.61 4.36
N GLU A 132 9.55 -11.77 3.33
CA GLU A 132 8.32 -11.54 2.56
C GLU A 132 7.80 -12.82 1.92
N GLN A 133 6.49 -13.03 2.02
CA GLN A 133 5.77 -14.17 1.48
C GLN A 133 4.86 -13.68 0.36
N GLN A 134 5.39 -13.55 -0.85
CA GLN A 134 4.64 -13.04 -2.00
C GLN A 134 3.75 -14.14 -2.61
N PHE A 135 2.52 -14.27 -2.12
CA PHE A 135 1.47 -15.20 -2.61
C PHE A 135 1.84 -16.70 -2.62
N LYS A 136 2.96 -17.05 -1.99
CA LYS A 136 3.42 -18.43 -1.80
C LYS A 136 4.32 -18.52 -0.58
N PHE A 137 4.27 -19.68 0.07
CA PHE A 137 5.22 -19.99 1.13
C PHE A 137 6.64 -20.05 0.55
N THR A 138 7.51 -19.18 1.05
CA THR A 138 8.88 -19.00 0.58
C THR A 138 9.84 -19.16 1.75
N ASN A 139 10.64 -20.23 1.71
CA ASN A 139 11.72 -20.46 2.67
C ASN A 139 12.90 -19.52 2.39
N PRO A 140 13.65 -19.09 3.42
CA PRO A 140 14.86 -18.30 3.24
C PRO A 140 15.93 -19.11 2.51
N SER A 141 16.47 -18.58 1.40
CA SER A 141 17.50 -19.25 0.59
C SER A 141 18.93 -19.02 1.08
N ILE A 142 19.17 -17.94 1.84
CA ILE A 142 20.49 -17.55 2.31
C ILE A 142 20.39 -17.14 3.78
N CYS A 143 21.25 -17.72 4.62
CA CYS A 143 21.41 -17.25 5.99
C CYS A 143 22.28 -15.98 5.99
N ARG A 144 21.82 -14.93 6.67
CA ARG A 144 22.56 -13.66 6.79
C ARG A 144 23.74 -13.73 7.75
N ASN A 145 24.00 -14.88 8.35
CA ASN A 145 25.16 -15.07 9.21
C ASN A 145 26.36 -15.43 8.33
N PRO A 146 27.32 -14.51 8.10
CA PRO A 146 28.61 -14.90 7.56
C PRO A 146 29.30 -15.70 8.66
N VAL A 147 29.35 -17.02 8.49
CA VAL A 147 30.29 -17.84 9.26
C VAL A 147 31.71 -17.50 8.85
#